data_AF-A0A401QKP9-F1
#
_entry.id   AF-A0A401QKP9-F1
#
_cell.length_a   1.000
_cell.length_b   1.000
_cell.length_c   1.000
_cell.angle_alpha   90.00
_cell.angle_beta   90.00
_cell.angle_gamma   90.00
#
_symmetry.space_group_name_H-M   'P 1'
#
loop_
_entity.id
_entity.type
_entity.pdbx_description
1 polymer ?
#
loop_
_entity_poly.entity_id
_entity_poly.type
_entity_poly.pdbx_seq_one_letter_code
_entity_poly.pdbx_strand_id
1 'polypeptide(L)'
;MLWCVALRSAPGLGLAELSVITTGKALFLPQAKLGKYVEERFTEAAPQACIEAFQKDLQQVTAEIEKRNEGLDLKYEYLLPGLVENSVAI
;
A
#
# COMPACT_ATOMS: atom_id res chain seq x y z
N MET A 1 28.95 41.48 -8.37
CA MET A 1 28.82 40.04 -8.70
C MET A 1 27.55 39.55 -8.02
N LEU A 2 26.33 39.79 -8.51
CA LEU A 2 25.71 39.33 -9.76
C LEU A 2 25.93 37.84 -10.04
N TRP A 3 25.16 37.02 -9.33
CA TRP A 3 24.52 35.75 -9.73
C TRP A 3 23.24 35.71 -8.84
N CYS A 4 22.02 36.02 -9.25
CA CYS A 4 21.29 35.85 -10.51
C CYS A 4 21.20 34.41 -10.98
N VAL A 5 20.49 33.57 -10.22
CA VAL A 5 19.42 32.68 -10.71
C VAL A 5 18.36 32.62 -9.60
N ALA A 6 17.55 33.66 -9.44
CA ALA A 6 16.19 33.67 -10.00
C ALA A 6 15.46 32.33 -9.77
N LEU A 7 15.01 32.12 -8.52
CA LEU A 7 13.61 31.93 -8.18
C LEU A 7 12.68 31.78 -9.41
N ARG A 8 12.73 30.65 -10.11
CA ARG A 8 11.75 30.29 -11.13
C ARG A 8 10.53 29.76 -10.40
N SER A 9 9.62 30.69 -10.12
CA SER A 9 8.18 30.51 -9.97
C SER A 9 7.76 29.32 -9.09
N ALA A 10 7.65 29.56 -7.78
CA ALA A 10 6.48 29.03 -7.08
C ALA A 10 5.23 29.52 -7.83
N PRO A 11 4.23 28.67 -8.11
CA PRO A 11 3.04 29.10 -8.82
C PRO A 11 2.46 30.32 -8.10
N GLY A 12 2.37 31.42 -8.84
CA GLY A 12 1.77 32.65 -8.34
C GLY A 12 0.37 32.34 -7.81
N LEU A 13 0.00 33.01 -6.72
CA LEU A 13 -1.33 32.97 -6.13
C LEU A 13 -2.37 33.18 -7.24
N GLY A 14 -2.98 32.09 -7.71
CA GLY A 14 -3.89 32.13 -8.86
C GLY A 14 -4.27 30.77 -9.42
N LEU A 15 -3.39 29.75 -9.37
CA LEU A 15 -3.71 28.39 -9.87
C LEU A 15 -3.01 27.26 -9.09
N ALA A 16 -2.77 27.43 -7.79
CA ALA A 16 -2.26 26.35 -6.92
C ALA A 16 -3.35 25.68 -6.07
N GLU A 17 -4.63 25.81 -6.46
CA GLU A 17 -5.73 25.03 -5.90
C GLU A 17 -6.00 23.82 -6.81
N LEU A 18 -4.99 22.97 -7.01
CA LEU A 18 -5.26 21.58 -7.38
C LEU A 18 -5.56 20.88 -6.07
N SER A 19 -6.86 20.81 -5.79
CA SER A 19 -7.50 20.18 -4.64
C SER A 19 -6.67 19.04 -4.08
N VAL A 20 -6.34 19.10 -2.80
CA VAL A 20 -6.08 17.90 -2.02
C VAL A 20 -7.38 17.10 -2.08
N ILE A 21 -7.51 16.23 -3.09
CA ILE A 21 -8.60 15.26 -3.15
C ILE A 21 -8.26 14.28 -2.03
N THR A 22 -8.69 14.63 -0.82
CA THR A 22 -8.79 13.67 0.28
C THR A 22 -9.94 12.75 -0.13
N THR A 23 -9.66 11.79 -1.02
CA THR A 23 -10.62 10.75 -1.36
C THR A 23 -10.97 10.06 -0.05
N GLY A 24 -12.24 10.16 0.29
CA GLY A 24 -12.77 9.84 1.61
C GLY A 24 -12.31 8.48 2.09
N LYS A 25 -12.08 8.39 3.40
CA LYS A 25 -11.97 7.14 4.15
C LYS A 25 -13.17 6.27 3.76
N ALA A 26 -12.94 5.36 2.81
CA ALA A 26 -13.97 4.49 2.28
C ALA A 26 -14.61 3.74 3.45
N LEU A 27 -15.93 3.74 3.44
CA LEU A 27 -16.81 3.11 4.41
C LEU A 27 -16.23 1.77 4.88
N PHE A 28 -16.05 1.67 6.20
CA PHE A 28 -15.89 0.52 7.07
C PHE A 28 -16.21 -0.86 6.43
N LEU A 29 -15.45 -1.29 5.44
CA LEU A 29 -15.25 -2.70 5.15
C LEU A 29 -14.05 -3.10 6.01
N PRO A 30 -14.10 -4.26 6.70
CA PRO A 30 -12.88 -4.79 7.31
C PRO A 30 -11.82 -4.82 6.22
N GLN A 31 -10.70 -4.11 6.43
CA GLN A 31 -9.62 -4.02 5.43
C GLN A 31 -9.13 -5.43 5.14
N ALA A 32 -9.64 -6.02 4.07
CA ALA A 32 -9.30 -7.35 3.65
C ALA A 32 -7.91 -7.25 3.04
N LYS A 33 -6.89 -7.45 3.88
CA LYS A 33 -5.51 -7.51 3.42
C LYS A 33 -5.31 -8.67 2.46
N LEU A 34 -4.30 -8.57 1.61
CA LEU A 34 -3.98 -9.58 0.64
C LEU A 34 -3.93 -10.98 1.30
N GLY A 35 -4.66 -11.93 0.73
CA GLY A 35 -4.73 -13.31 1.24
C GLY A 35 -5.58 -13.51 2.50
N LYS A 36 -6.28 -12.47 3.00
CA LYS A 36 -7.29 -12.61 4.06
C LYS A 36 -8.68 -12.73 3.45
N TYR A 37 -9.23 -13.94 3.52
CA TYR A 37 -10.57 -14.25 3.05
C TYR A 37 -11.50 -14.49 4.24
N VAL A 38 -12.35 -13.51 4.56
CA VAL A 38 -13.33 -13.60 5.66
C VAL A 38 -14.58 -14.39 5.22
N GLU A 39 -14.89 -14.36 3.93
CA GLU A 39 -15.97 -15.15 3.34
C GLU A 39 -15.47 -16.54 2.96
N GLU A 40 -15.99 -17.57 3.61
CA GLU A 40 -15.74 -18.96 3.23
C GLU A 40 -16.52 -19.32 1.96
N ARG A 41 -15.84 -19.22 0.81
CA ARG A 41 -16.40 -19.63 -0.49
C ARG A 41 -16.03 -21.05 -0.89
N PHE A 42 -14.99 -21.61 -0.27
CA PHE A 42 -14.53 -22.97 -0.52
C PHE A 42 -14.62 -23.79 0.78
N THR A 43 -15.34 -24.90 0.71
CA THR A 43 -15.44 -25.89 1.80
C THR A 43 -14.61 -27.15 1.52
N GLU A 44 -14.11 -27.28 0.29
CA GLU A 44 -13.25 -28.39 -0.12
C GLU A 44 -11.83 -28.24 0.46
N ALA A 45 -11.23 -29.36 0.88
CA ALA A 45 -9.92 -29.36 1.53
C ALA A 45 -8.77 -28.88 0.62
N ALA A 46 -8.83 -29.18 -0.69
CA ALA A 46 -7.76 -28.82 -1.61
C ALA A 46 -7.63 -27.29 -1.80
N PRO A 47 -8.71 -26.54 -2.12
CA PRO A 47 -8.66 -25.08 -2.12
C PRO A 47 -8.22 -24.46 -0.80
N GLN A 48 -8.64 -25.02 0.35
CA GLN A 48 -8.22 -24.53 1.66
C GLN A 48 -6.71 -24.68 1.87
N ALA A 49 -6.14 -25.84 1.53
CA ALA A 49 -4.69 -26.06 1.58
C ALA A 49 -3.92 -25.09 0.67
N CYS A 50 -4.45 -24.77 -0.50
CA CYS A 50 -3.86 -23.75 -1.39
C CYS A 50 -3.87 -22.36 -0.76
N ILE A 51 -4.97 -21.97 -0.10
CA ILE A 51 -5.08 -20.68 0.61
C ILE A 51 -4.06 -20.62 1.76
N GLU A 52 -3.93 -21.69 2.54
CA GLU A 52 -2.95 -21.77 3.64
C GLU A 52 -1.51 -21.66 3.14
N ALA A 53 -1.18 -22.37 2.07
CA ALA A 53 0.14 -22.29 1.43
C ALA A 53 0.43 -20.86 0.95
N PHE A 54 -0.53 -20.24 0.27
CA PHE A 54 -0.41 -18.85 -0.17
C PHE A 54 -0.20 -17.88 1.00
N GLN A 55 -0.96 -18.02 2.09
CA GLN A 55 -0.80 -17.19 3.28
C GLN A 55 0.57 -17.37 3.94
N LYS A 56 1.12 -18.58 3.94
CA LYS A 56 2.48 -18.85 4.43
C LYS A 56 3.55 -18.18 3.56
N ASP A 57 3.39 -18.22 2.25
CA ASP A 57 4.31 -17.54 1.33
C ASP A 57 4.28 -16.02 1.56
N LEU A 58 3.10 -15.43 1.80
CA LEU A 58 2.99 -14.02 2.15
C LEU A 58 3.69 -13.66 3.47
N GLN A 59 3.66 -14.55 4.46
CA GLN A 59 4.41 -14.35 5.72
C GLN A 59 5.92 -14.37 5.47
N GLN A 60 6.40 -15.28 4.62
CA GLN A 60 7.81 -15.32 4.24
C GLN A 60 8.24 -14.04 3.52
N VAL A 61 7.48 -13.61 2.52
CA VAL A 61 7.75 -12.35 1.79
C VAL A 61 7.75 -11.15 2.73
N THR A 62 6.84 -11.11 3.70
CA THR A 62 6.80 -10.04 4.72
C THR A 62 8.11 -10.00 5.51
N ALA A 63 8.57 -11.14 6.03
CA ALA A 63 9.81 -11.22 6.79
C ALA A 63 11.04 -10.82 5.94
N GLU A 64 11.07 -11.20 4.67
CA GLU A 64 12.15 -10.80 3.74
C GLU A 64 12.15 -9.29 3.46
N ILE A 65 10.98 -8.68 3.28
CA ILE A 65 10.85 -7.22 3.10
C ILE A 65 11.25 -6.48 4.37
N GLU A 66 10.79 -6.93 5.54
CA GLU A 66 11.15 -6.34 6.83
C GLU A 66 12.66 -6.36 7.03
N LYS A 67 13.29 -7.52 6.84
CA LYS A 67 14.74 -7.68 6.91
C LYS A 67 15.48 -6.80 5.91
N ARG A 68 14.99 -6.68 4.67
CA ARG A 68 15.59 -5.79 3.66
C ARG A 68 15.47 -4.31 4.06
N ASN A 69 14.37 -3.94 4.72
CA ASN A 69 14.10 -2.58 5.15
C ASN A 69 14.80 -2.21 6.47
N GLU A 70 15.40 -3.17 7.19
CA GLU A 70 16.20 -2.90 8.38
C GLU A 70 17.39 -1.98 8.07
N GLY A 71 17.52 -0.90 8.84
CA GLY A 71 18.63 0.04 8.71
C GLY A 71 18.55 1.02 7.53
N LEU A 72 17.47 1.00 6.73
CA LEU A 72 17.25 2.01 5.69
C LEU A 72 16.53 3.24 6.26
N ASP A 73 17.05 4.43 5.94
CA ASP A 73 16.39 5.71 6.26
C ASP A 73 15.03 5.85 5.55
N LEU A 74 14.91 5.25 4.37
CA LEU A 74 13.69 5.23 3.56
C LEU A 74 13.29 3.79 3.25
N LYS A 75 12.27 3.31 3.95
CA LYS A 75 11.74 1.96 3.78
C LYS A 75 10.76 1.90 2.60
N TYR A 76 10.81 0.81 1.85
CA TYR A 76 9.82 0.54 0.81
C TYR A 76 8.77 -0.43 1.35
N GLU A 77 7.61 0.12 1.72
CA GLU A 77 6.53 -0.60 2.43
C GLU A 77 5.26 -0.77 1.60
N TYR A 78 5.15 -0.12 0.44
CA TYR A 78 3.93 -0.11 -0.39
C TYR A 78 3.44 -1.50 -0.83
N LEU A 79 4.34 -2.48 -0.91
CA LEU A 79 4.03 -3.87 -1.27
C LEU A 79 4.13 -4.85 -0.10
N LEU A 80 4.15 -4.36 1.14
CA LEU A 80 4.01 -5.24 2.30
C LEU A 80 2.64 -5.93 2.24
N PRO A 81 2.55 -7.28 2.27
CA PRO A 81 1.29 -7.99 2.18
C PRO A 81 0.23 -7.52 3.19
N GLY A 82 0.66 -7.11 4.39
CA GLY A 82 -0.23 -6.55 5.43
C GLY A 82 -0.76 -5.14 5.16
N LEU A 83 -0.20 -4.42 4.17
CA LEU A 83 -0.63 -3.07 3.77
C LEU A 83 -1.38 -3.06 2.43
N VAL A 84 -1.23 -4.11 1.62
CA VAL A 84 -1.93 -4.26 0.33
C VAL A 84 -3.35 -4.78 0.56
N GLU A 85 -4.34 -4.07 0.01
CA GLU A 85 -5.72 -4.54 -0.02
C GLU A 85 -5.91 -5.66 -1.05
N ASN A 86 -6.79 -6.61 -0.75
CA ASN A 86 -7.06 -7.78 -1.59
C ASN A 86 -7.83 -7.42 -2.88
N SER A 87 -8.46 -6.24 -2.93
CA SER A 87 -9.21 -5.75 -4.09
C SER A 87 -9.13 -4.21 -4.19
N VAL A 88 -9.42 -3.69 -5.39
CA VAL A 88 -9.59 -2.24 -5.59
C VAL A 88 -11.00 -1.83 -5.14
N ALA A 89 -11.07 -1.06 -4.05
CA ALA A 89 -12.33 -0.61 -3.43
C ALA A 89 -12.37 0.92 -3.20
N ILE A 90 -11.51 1.67 -3.89
CA ILE A 90 -11.33 3.13 -3.76
C ILE A 90 -11.91 3.90 -4.94
#